data_AF-A0AAD0T3X3-F1
#
_entry.id   AF-A0AAD0T3X3-F1
#
_cell.length_a   1.000
_cell.length_b   1.000
_cell.length_c   1.000
_cell.angle_alpha   90.00
_cell.angle_beta   90.00
_cell.angle_gamma   90.00
#
_symmetry.space_group_name_H-M   'P 1'
#
loop_
_entity.id
_entity.type
_entity.pdbx_description
1 polymer ?
#
loop_
_entity_poly.entity_id
_entity_poly.type
_entity_poly.pdbx_seq_one_letter_code
_entity_poly.pdbx_strand_id
1 'polypeptide(L)'
;MNNFLATLLLSTALLNLNSFAKEDHQSFLKISMEVQQELQCEREFQIINKAFKVRSKDFVDCEDAFWADKAMSKVKQISNISPKVNIELLARDSGASFDIGSTIRLPLRLTFSNRWGQVYDSLSLGTDAILYHEYSHAIFGEVIGKKFYPQFKAMAESLSRYKIALQNAYATGNYGNVVKYYENQIKRLQEKMKTHHEIEYYHLSSSYNEFFADLVAVLVTNNPNSIFNALYYDEMSDQSYQMIKLRSFEDQSTNYDNRLLNEIHGELALARQFIGKTVLNEIFSIRDEELVNQRKKALLDNVLKAIDNQMTKRIELNDFGISPKKNNEELIKELKEVLKLEV
;
A
#
# COMPACT_ATOMS: atom_id res chain seq x y z
N MET A 1 -7.76 68.14 29.09
CA MET A 1 -6.58 67.44 28.53
C MET A 1 -6.97 65.97 28.40
N ASN A 2 -7.75 65.62 27.37
CA ASN A 2 -7.32 64.92 26.14
C ASN A 2 -6.56 63.62 26.47
N ASN A 3 -7.21 62.45 26.53
CA ASN A 3 -7.53 61.54 25.43
C ASN A 3 -6.40 61.39 24.40
N PHE A 4 -5.80 60.19 24.32
CA PHE A 4 -5.80 59.27 23.15
C PHE A 4 -4.51 58.44 22.97
N LEU A 5 -4.74 57.15 22.65
CA LEU A 5 -3.92 56.19 21.88
C LEU A 5 -2.52 55.84 22.42
N ALA A 6 -2.31 54.59 22.87
CA ALA A 6 -2.09 53.38 22.05
C ALA A 6 -0.74 53.38 21.33
N THR A 7 -0.22 52.17 21.07
CA THR A 7 1.02 51.85 20.35
C THR A 7 2.35 52.18 21.05
N LEU A 8 2.78 51.30 21.98
CA LEU A 8 4.19 50.88 22.04
C LEU A 8 4.41 49.60 22.90
N LEU A 9 3.61 48.55 22.66
CA LEU A 9 3.88 47.18 23.17
C LEU A 9 4.15 46.18 22.03
N LEU A 10 4.54 46.68 20.86
CA LEU A 10 5.00 45.89 19.72
C LEU A 10 6.26 46.53 19.13
N SER A 11 7.44 46.14 19.61
CA SER A 11 8.68 46.26 18.82
C SER A 11 9.90 45.54 19.37
N THR A 12 9.85 44.90 20.55
CA THR A 12 11.00 44.13 21.07
C THR A 12 10.85 42.61 21.01
N ALA A 13 9.77 42.10 20.39
CA ALA A 13 9.56 40.66 20.17
C ALA A 13 9.72 40.20 18.70
N LEU A 14 10.25 41.06 17.80
CA LEU A 14 10.27 40.78 16.35
C LEU A 14 11.65 40.79 15.69
N LEU A 15 12.76 40.78 16.45
CA LEU A 15 14.10 40.83 15.87
C LEU A 15 15.06 39.70 16.26
N ASN A 16 14.59 38.61 16.88
CA ASN A 16 15.45 37.44 17.17
C ASN A 16 14.84 36.08 16.78
N LEU A 17 13.91 36.04 15.82
CA LEU A 17 13.32 34.79 15.31
C LEU A 17 13.72 34.43 13.86
N ASN A 18 14.65 35.15 13.24
CA ASN A 18 15.00 34.93 11.82
C ASN A 18 16.48 34.61 11.53
N SER A 19 17.30 34.23 12.52
CA SER A 19 18.70 33.86 12.28
C SER A 19 19.09 32.43 12.68
N PHE A 20 18.17 31.59 13.17
CA PHE A 20 18.46 30.17 13.48
C PHE A 20 17.63 29.14 12.69
N ALA A 21 16.83 29.59 11.71
CA ALA A 21 15.93 28.71 10.95
C ALA A 21 16.37 28.46 9.49
N LYS A 22 17.61 28.80 9.11
CA LYS A 22 18.07 28.66 7.72
C LYS A 22 19.30 27.79 7.49
N GLU A 23 19.96 27.33 8.55
CA GLU A 23 21.16 26.49 8.43
C GLU A 23 20.99 25.02 8.84
N ASP A 24 19.81 24.57 9.27
CA ASP A 24 19.65 23.18 9.74
C ASP A 24 18.62 22.32 8.98
N HIS A 25 18.01 22.80 7.89
CA HIS A 25 17.06 21.98 7.13
C HIS A 25 17.71 21.09 6.05
N GLN A 26 18.92 21.41 5.57
CA GLN A 26 19.63 20.57 4.61
C GLN A 26 20.57 19.55 5.26
N SER A 27 21.02 19.79 6.50
CA SER A 27 21.78 18.84 7.34
C SER A 27 20.86 17.77 7.97
N PHE A 28 19.63 18.12 8.34
CA PHE A 28 18.67 17.14 8.87
C PHE A 28 18.10 16.17 7.80
N LEU A 29 18.06 16.60 6.54
CA LEU A 29 17.72 15.73 5.40
C LEU A 29 18.83 14.70 5.06
N LYS A 30 20.01 14.80 5.70
CA LYS A 30 21.10 13.82 5.58
C LYS A 30 21.10 12.74 6.68
N ILE A 31 20.21 12.79 7.67
CA ILE A 31 20.32 11.93 8.88
C ILE A 31 19.20 10.88 9.05
N SER A 32 18.24 10.72 8.13
CA SER A 32 17.33 9.55 8.21
C SER A 32 16.86 8.95 6.89
N MET A 33 17.74 8.92 5.88
CA MET A 33 17.79 7.69 5.09
C MET A 33 18.44 6.65 5.98
N GLU A 34 17.64 6.02 6.85
CA GLU A 34 18.11 4.98 7.75
C GLU A 34 18.82 3.93 6.89
N VAL A 35 20.13 3.81 7.08
CA VAL A 35 20.99 3.03 6.19
C VAL A 35 20.50 1.59 6.26
N GLN A 36 19.90 1.15 5.16
CA GLN A 36 19.38 -0.21 5.08
C GLN A 36 20.55 -1.17 4.85
N GLN A 37 20.61 -2.23 5.65
CA GLN A 37 21.60 -3.28 5.48
C GLN A 37 20.91 -4.47 4.80
N GLU A 38 21.44 -4.91 3.66
CA GLU A 38 21.00 -6.15 3.01
C GLU A 38 21.27 -7.33 3.94
N LEU A 39 20.24 -8.13 4.22
CA LEU A 39 20.34 -9.35 5.01
C LEU A 39 21.04 -10.43 4.16
N GLN A 40 22.21 -10.87 4.63
CA GLN A 40 22.97 -11.95 3.99
C GLN A 40 22.48 -13.29 4.54
N CYS A 41 21.46 -13.85 3.91
CA CYS A 41 20.85 -15.11 4.33
C CYS A 41 21.43 -16.30 3.58
N GLU A 42 21.67 -17.41 4.29
CA GLU A 42 22.27 -18.61 3.70
C GLU A 42 21.34 -19.37 2.75
N ARG A 43 20.02 -19.29 2.99
CA ARG A 43 19.02 -19.98 2.16
C ARG A 43 18.46 -19.02 1.12
N GLU A 44 18.22 -19.54 -0.08
CA GLU A 44 17.57 -18.79 -1.14
C GLU A 44 16.07 -18.57 -0.86
N PHE A 45 15.57 -17.43 -1.28
CA PHE A 45 14.15 -17.08 -1.23
C PHE A 45 13.46 -17.45 -2.54
N GLN A 46 12.17 -17.82 -2.48
CA GLN A 46 11.40 -18.12 -3.68
C GLN A 46 10.88 -16.86 -4.39
N ILE A 47 10.39 -15.89 -3.60
CA ILE A 47 9.70 -14.69 -4.06
C ILE A 47 10.55 -13.45 -3.80
N ILE A 48 11.28 -13.41 -2.69
CA ILE A 48 12.13 -12.27 -2.35
C ILE A 48 13.39 -12.27 -3.22
N ASN A 49 13.68 -11.15 -3.90
CA ASN A 49 14.96 -10.91 -4.58
C ASN A 49 16.05 -10.51 -3.58
N LYS A 50 15.73 -9.54 -2.73
CA LYS A 50 16.61 -9.00 -1.68
C LYS A 50 15.81 -8.61 -0.46
N ALA A 51 16.35 -8.88 0.72
CA ALA A 51 15.79 -8.47 1.98
C ALA A 51 16.71 -7.45 2.66
N PHE A 52 16.12 -6.39 3.19
CA PHE A 52 16.83 -5.30 3.84
C PHE A 52 16.27 -5.09 5.24
N LYS A 53 17.14 -4.75 6.20
CA LYS A 53 16.72 -4.19 7.50
C LYS A 53 16.98 -2.70 7.52
N VAL A 54 16.02 -1.92 8.00
CA VAL A 54 16.07 -0.46 7.88
C VAL A 54 16.96 0.21 8.94
N ARG A 55 17.07 -0.37 10.15
CA ARG A 55 17.91 0.17 11.23
C ARG A 55 18.91 -0.87 11.73
N SER A 56 20.15 -0.45 11.95
CA SER A 56 21.21 -1.32 12.48
C SER A 56 20.94 -1.85 13.90
N LYS A 57 20.09 -1.14 14.67
CA LYS A 57 19.69 -1.50 16.04
C LYS A 57 18.39 -2.30 16.12
N ASP A 58 17.69 -2.50 15.01
CA ASP A 58 16.48 -3.31 14.99
C ASP A 58 16.86 -4.80 15.04
N PHE A 59 16.16 -5.57 15.87
CA PHE A 59 16.26 -7.03 15.89
C PHE A 59 15.46 -7.60 14.72
N VAL A 60 15.97 -7.38 13.50
CA VAL A 60 15.45 -7.95 12.26
C VAL A 60 16.54 -8.84 11.68
N ASP A 61 16.19 -10.09 11.40
CA ASP A 61 17.13 -11.09 10.89
C ASP A 61 16.58 -11.89 9.70
N CYS A 62 17.32 -12.93 9.31
CA CYS A 62 16.95 -13.75 8.17
C CYS A 62 15.69 -14.60 8.41
N GLU A 63 15.37 -14.99 9.64
CA GLU A 63 14.14 -15.74 9.92
C GLU A 63 12.90 -14.89 9.68
N ASP A 64 12.96 -13.58 9.94
CA ASP A 64 11.90 -12.64 9.59
C ASP A 64 11.69 -12.58 8.06
N ALA A 65 12.79 -12.54 7.29
CA ALA A 65 12.72 -12.58 5.84
C ALA A 65 12.18 -13.92 5.32
N PHE A 66 12.53 -15.05 5.93
CA PHE A 66 11.99 -16.37 5.58
C PHE A 66 10.51 -16.51 5.93
N TRP A 67 10.08 -15.94 7.06
CA TRP A 67 8.65 -15.85 7.38
C TRP A 67 7.90 -15.08 6.28
N ALA A 68 8.42 -13.92 5.86
CA ALA A 68 7.80 -13.12 4.82
C ALA A 68 7.74 -13.85 3.46
N ASP A 69 8.82 -14.53 3.05
CA ASP A 69 8.86 -15.33 1.82
C ASP A 69 7.84 -16.48 1.86
N LYS A 70 7.74 -17.18 3.00
CA LYS A 70 6.77 -18.24 3.21
C LYS A 70 5.33 -17.72 3.20
N ALA A 71 5.09 -16.56 3.80
CA ALA A 71 3.80 -15.90 3.78
C ALA A 71 3.39 -15.55 2.33
N MET A 72 4.25 -14.85 1.57
CA MET A 72 3.97 -14.54 0.16
C MET A 72 3.80 -15.81 -0.70
N SER A 73 4.46 -16.91 -0.35
CA SER A 73 4.29 -18.20 -1.03
C SER A 73 2.88 -18.77 -0.89
N LYS A 74 2.12 -18.40 0.15
CA LYS A 74 0.68 -18.74 0.24
C LYS A 74 -0.14 -17.98 -0.79
N VAL A 75 0.20 -16.71 -1.07
CA VAL A 75 -0.46 -15.93 -2.14
C VAL A 75 -0.21 -16.58 -3.50
N LYS A 76 1.01 -17.08 -3.74
CA LYS A 76 1.37 -17.81 -4.96
C LYS A 76 0.53 -19.08 -5.18
N GLN A 77 0.01 -19.72 -4.13
CA GLN A 77 -0.87 -20.90 -4.28
C GLN A 77 -2.22 -20.56 -4.92
N ILE A 78 -2.68 -19.32 -4.77
CA ILE A 78 -3.99 -18.87 -5.27
C ILE A 78 -3.89 -17.88 -6.43
N SER A 79 -2.68 -17.53 -6.88
CA SER A 79 -2.45 -16.59 -7.98
C SER A 79 -1.67 -17.26 -9.12
N ASN A 80 -2.02 -16.96 -10.37
CA ASN A 80 -1.22 -17.34 -11.54
C ASN A 80 0.10 -16.57 -11.65
N ILE A 81 0.19 -15.44 -10.94
CA ILE A 81 1.26 -14.45 -11.10
C ILE A 81 1.94 -14.29 -9.76
N SER A 82 3.26 -14.42 -9.77
CA SER A 82 4.10 -14.34 -8.58
C SER A 82 5.34 -13.51 -8.92
N PRO A 83 5.21 -12.16 -8.91
CA PRO A 83 6.37 -11.31 -9.15
C PRO A 83 7.38 -11.49 -8.05
N LYS A 84 8.66 -11.39 -8.40
CA LYS A 84 9.71 -11.26 -7.40
C LYS A 84 9.79 -9.82 -6.92
N VAL A 85 9.94 -9.65 -5.61
CA VAL A 85 9.97 -8.33 -4.95
C VAL A 85 11.17 -8.21 -4.03
N ASN A 86 11.58 -7.00 -3.72
CA ASN A 86 12.47 -6.71 -2.62
C ASN A 86 11.62 -6.46 -1.37
N ILE A 87 12.15 -6.78 -0.19
CA ILE A 87 11.50 -6.49 1.08
C ILE A 87 12.38 -5.62 1.97
N GLU A 88 11.81 -4.56 2.52
CA GLU A 88 12.40 -3.73 3.56
C GLU A 88 11.65 -4.02 4.87
N LEU A 89 12.32 -4.69 5.81
CA LEU A 89 11.76 -5.08 7.10
C LEU A 89 12.15 -4.08 8.18
N LEU A 90 11.15 -3.66 8.95
CA LEU A 90 11.30 -2.77 10.10
C LEU A 90 10.85 -3.48 11.37
N ALA A 91 11.50 -3.23 12.51
CA ALA A 91 11.00 -3.79 13.77
C ALA A 91 9.60 -3.25 14.12
N ARG A 92 9.36 -1.97 13.85
CA ARG A 92 8.09 -1.27 14.11
C ARG A 92 7.93 -0.05 13.19
N ASP A 93 6.71 0.17 12.70
CA ASP A 93 6.32 1.35 11.93
C ASP A 93 4.79 1.49 11.95
N SER A 94 4.25 2.65 11.59
CA SER A 94 2.80 2.88 11.52
C SER A 94 2.14 2.51 10.20
N GLY A 95 2.90 1.96 9.25
CA GLY A 95 2.36 1.56 7.96
C GLY A 95 3.27 0.60 7.20
N ALA A 96 2.64 -0.16 6.31
CA ALA A 96 3.31 -0.91 5.25
C ALA A 96 3.04 -0.23 3.90
N SER A 97 3.83 -0.58 2.88
CA SER A 97 3.62 -0.03 1.53
C SER A 97 4.34 -0.86 0.46
N PHE A 98 3.76 -0.90 -0.73
CA PHE A 98 4.43 -1.27 -1.97
C PHE A 98 4.75 -0.03 -2.81
N ASP A 99 6.01 0.09 -3.27
CA ASP A 99 6.48 1.28 -3.98
C ASP A 99 6.06 1.36 -5.47
N ILE A 100 5.12 0.50 -5.91
CA ILE A 100 4.64 0.30 -7.29
C ILE A 100 5.71 -0.32 -8.22
N GLY A 101 6.98 -0.16 -7.88
CA GLY A 101 8.10 -0.67 -8.64
C GLY A 101 8.34 -2.14 -8.32
N SER A 102 8.97 -2.40 -7.18
CA SER A 102 9.42 -3.74 -6.81
C SER A 102 9.69 -3.93 -5.32
N THR A 103 9.42 -2.95 -4.46
CA THR A 103 9.82 -3.01 -3.05
C THR A 103 8.62 -2.93 -2.14
N ILE A 104 8.50 -3.89 -1.24
CA ILE A 104 7.56 -3.89 -0.12
C ILE A 104 8.29 -3.43 1.12
N ARG A 105 7.77 -2.38 1.77
CA ARG A 105 8.19 -1.95 3.09
C ARG A 105 7.20 -2.50 4.11
N LEU A 106 7.67 -3.32 5.04
CA LEU A 106 6.84 -4.04 6.00
C LEU A 106 7.40 -3.93 7.43
N PRO A 107 6.64 -3.35 8.38
CA PRO A 107 6.97 -3.48 9.79
C PRO A 107 6.53 -4.84 10.34
N LEU A 108 7.39 -5.50 11.13
CA LEU A 108 7.07 -6.72 11.85
C LEU A 108 5.99 -6.50 12.92
N ARG A 109 5.90 -5.25 13.42
CA ARG A 109 4.84 -4.78 14.31
C ARG A 109 4.30 -3.45 13.82
N LEU A 110 3.01 -3.40 13.50
CA LEU A 110 2.34 -2.13 13.24
C LEU A 110 2.11 -1.40 14.54
N THR A 111 2.40 -0.10 14.54
CA THR A 111 2.23 0.77 15.71
C THR A 111 1.35 1.96 15.35
N PHE A 112 0.30 2.21 16.12
CA PHE A 112 -0.62 3.32 15.89
C PHE A 112 -0.54 4.31 17.05
N SER A 113 -0.50 5.60 16.71
CA SER A 113 -0.52 6.66 17.70
C SER A 113 -1.93 7.24 17.83
N ASN A 114 -2.41 7.40 19.07
CA ASN A 114 -3.64 8.13 19.31
C ASN A 114 -3.40 9.65 19.30
N ARG A 115 -4.48 10.43 19.45
CA ARG A 115 -4.43 11.91 19.45
C ARG A 115 -3.58 12.53 20.57
N TRP A 116 -3.24 11.75 21.59
CA TRP A 116 -2.40 12.17 22.72
C TRP A 116 -0.95 11.68 22.60
N GLY A 117 -0.59 11.03 21.48
CA GLY A 117 0.76 10.53 21.21
C GLY A 117 1.10 9.20 21.91
N GLN A 118 0.12 8.52 22.52
CA GLN A 118 0.32 7.18 23.04
C GLN A 118 0.35 6.18 21.88
N VAL A 119 1.29 5.23 21.95
CA VAL A 119 1.55 4.25 20.89
C VAL A 119 0.95 2.91 21.29
N TYR A 120 0.19 2.33 20.38
CA TYR A 120 -0.47 1.03 20.51
C TYR A 120 0.09 0.09 19.46
N ASP A 121 0.41 -1.14 19.87
CA ASP A 121 0.78 -2.20 18.94
C ASP A 121 -0.50 -2.79 18.33
N SER A 122 -0.50 -3.04 17.03
CA SER A 122 -1.51 -3.90 16.40
C SER A 122 -1.42 -5.32 16.99
N LEU A 123 -2.52 -6.06 16.99
CA LEU A 123 -2.48 -7.49 17.29
C LEU A 123 -1.50 -8.20 16.33
N SER A 124 -0.56 -8.99 16.87
CA SER A 124 0.50 -9.68 16.11
C SER A 124 -0.02 -10.61 15.01
N LEU A 125 -1.28 -11.04 15.09
CA LEU A 125 -1.99 -11.82 14.06
C LEU A 125 -2.26 -11.01 12.77
N GLY A 126 -2.05 -9.69 12.77
CA GLY A 126 -2.34 -8.80 11.64
C GLY A 126 -1.24 -8.69 10.58
N THR A 127 0.02 -8.95 10.92
CA THR A 127 1.16 -8.66 10.02
C THR A 127 1.12 -9.52 8.75
N ASP A 128 0.68 -10.77 8.83
CA ASP A 128 0.47 -11.66 7.69
C ASP A 128 -0.50 -11.05 6.66
N ALA A 129 -1.67 -10.57 7.12
CA ALA A 129 -2.71 -10.02 6.25
C ALA A 129 -2.24 -8.76 5.52
N ILE A 130 -1.47 -7.91 6.22
CA ILE A 130 -0.89 -6.71 5.65
C ILE A 130 0.17 -7.06 4.61
N LEU A 131 1.03 -8.05 4.87
CA LEU A 131 1.98 -8.52 3.86
C LEU A 131 1.27 -9.11 2.62
N TYR A 132 0.20 -9.87 2.80
CA TYR A 132 -0.60 -10.37 1.66
C TYR A 132 -1.17 -9.22 0.84
N HIS A 133 -1.68 -8.18 1.50
CA HIS A 133 -2.17 -6.97 0.86
C HIS A 133 -1.06 -6.28 0.05
N GLU A 134 0.09 -5.96 0.67
CA GLU A 134 1.19 -5.28 -0.03
C GLU A 134 1.76 -6.09 -1.21
N TYR A 135 1.91 -7.41 -1.05
CA TYR A 135 2.38 -8.27 -2.13
C TYR A 135 1.39 -8.31 -3.31
N SER A 136 0.10 -8.15 -3.02
CA SER A 136 -0.94 -8.17 -4.05
C SER A 136 -0.92 -6.93 -4.93
N HIS A 137 -0.42 -5.79 -4.45
CA HIS A 137 -0.15 -4.64 -5.30
C HIS A 137 0.93 -4.95 -6.36
N ALA A 138 1.92 -5.79 -6.04
CA ALA A 138 2.90 -6.24 -7.02
C ALA A 138 2.25 -7.10 -8.11
N ILE A 139 1.37 -8.04 -7.71
CA ILE A 139 0.59 -8.87 -8.65
C ILE A 139 -0.30 -7.99 -9.55
N PHE A 140 -1.00 -7.03 -8.96
CA PHE A 140 -1.84 -6.09 -9.70
C PHE A 140 -1.02 -5.27 -10.72
N GLY A 141 0.15 -4.77 -10.30
CA GLY A 141 1.06 -4.01 -11.16
C GLY A 141 1.58 -4.81 -12.36
N GLU A 142 1.76 -6.14 -12.21
CA GLU A 142 2.15 -7.03 -13.31
C GLU A 142 1.04 -7.25 -14.34
N VAL A 143 -0.23 -7.16 -13.93
CA VAL A 143 -1.39 -7.36 -14.82
C VAL A 143 -1.88 -6.02 -15.38
N ILE A 144 -2.40 -5.18 -14.51
CA ILE A 144 -3.05 -3.93 -14.87
C ILE A 144 -1.99 -2.87 -15.19
N GLY A 145 -0.93 -2.78 -14.39
CA GLY A 145 0.10 -1.76 -14.60
C GLY A 145 0.86 -1.92 -15.91
N LYS A 146 1.28 -3.15 -16.25
CA LYS A 146 1.92 -3.43 -17.54
C LYS A 146 1.00 -3.25 -18.74
N LYS A 147 -0.32 -3.37 -18.56
CA LYS A 147 -1.29 -3.19 -19.65
C LYS A 147 -1.65 -1.72 -19.87
N PHE A 148 -2.01 -1.00 -18.81
CA PHE A 148 -2.62 0.33 -18.92
C PHE A 148 -1.64 1.49 -18.71
N TYR A 149 -0.54 1.30 -17.96
CA TYR A 149 0.46 2.36 -17.72
C TYR A 149 1.89 1.80 -17.75
N PRO A 150 2.29 1.14 -18.86
CA PRO A 150 3.56 0.42 -18.95
C PRO A 150 4.79 1.32 -18.77
N GLN A 151 4.77 2.55 -19.29
CA GLN A 151 5.92 3.45 -19.18
C GLN A 151 6.04 3.99 -17.76
N PHE A 152 4.92 4.32 -17.11
CA PHE A 152 4.87 4.72 -15.71
C PHE A 152 5.35 3.59 -14.80
N LYS A 153 4.91 2.35 -15.02
CA LYS A 153 5.37 1.17 -14.28
C LYS A 153 6.87 0.95 -14.44
N ALA A 154 7.40 1.04 -15.65
CA ALA A 154 8.84 0.91 -15.91
C ALA A 154 9.67 2.01 -15.23
N MET A 155 9.14 3.24 -15.12
CA MET A 155 9.75 4.31 -14.33
C MET A 155 9.70 4.02 -12.84
N ALA A 156 8.59 3.51 -12.31
CA ALA A 156 8.46 3.11 -10.91
C ALA A 156 9.45 1.98 -10.55
N GLU A 157 9.61 0.98 -11.41
CA GLU A 157 10.61 -0.08 -11.24
C GLU A 157 12.05 0.47 -11.28
N SER A 158 12.32 1.41 -12.18
CA SER A 158 13.63 2.08 -12.24
C SER A 158 13.90 2.90 -10.98
N LEU A 159 12.89 3.61 -10.49
CA LEU A 159 12.96 4.38 -9.25
C LEU A 159 13.24 3.45 -8.05
N SER A 160 12.54 2.32 -7.96
CA SER A 160 12.74 1.28 -6.94
C SER A 160 14.18 0.74 -6.96
N ARG A 161 14.70 0.38 -8.14
CA ARG A 161 16.09 -0.07 -8.32
C ARG A 161 17.10 0.99 -7.88
N TYR A 162 16.89 2.26 -8.20
CA TYR A 162 17.80 3.33 -7.78
C TYR A 162 17.74 3.59 -6.28
N LYS A 163 16.56 3.49 -5.64
CA LYS A 163 16.44 3.59 -4.18
C LYS A 163 17.25 2.49 -3.47
N ILE A 164 17.15 1.25 -3.95
CA ILE A 164 17.95 0.13 -3.44
C ILE A 164 19.44 0.35 -3.67
N ALA A 165 19.83 0.77 -4.87
CA ALA A 165 21.23 1.01 -5.18
C ALA A 165 21.83 2.13 -4.32
N LEU A 166 21.04 3.17 -4.02
CA LEU A 166 21.41 4.25 -3.12
C LEU A 166 21.62 3.73 -1.68
N GLN A 167 20.70 2.91 -1.17
CA GLN A 167 20.83 2.29 0.16
C GLN A 167 22.09 1.42 0.26
N ASN A 168 22.36 0.58 -0.74
CA ASN A 168 23.56 -0.25 -0.80
C ASN A 168 24.85 0.58 -0.88
N ALA A 169 24.84 1.71 -1.59
CA ALA A 169 25.98 2.63 -1.63
C ALA A 169 26.27 3.24 -0.24
N TYR A 170 25.22 3.59 0.52
CA TYR A 170 25.36 4.05 1.91
C TYR A 170 25.89 2.96 2.85
N ALA A 171 25.43 1.72 2.71
CA ALA A 171 25.86 0.59 3.55
C ALA A 171 27.32 0.17 3.31
N THR A 172 27.79 0.27 2.07
CA THR A 172 29.15 -0.15 1.67
C THR A 172 30.23 0.92 1.82
N GLY A 173 29.88 2.10 2.37
CA GLY A 173 30.84 3.18 2.57
C GLY A 173 31.19 3.98 1.31
N ASN A 174 30.48 3.78 0.20
CA ASN A 174 30.75 4.39 -1.10
C ASN A 174 30.08 5.77 -1.26
N TYR A 175 30.35 6.69 -0.32
CA TYR A 175 29.61 7.96 -0.17
C TYR A 175 29.91 9.05 -1.23
N GLY A 176 30.85 8.82 -2.14
CA GLY A 176 31.30 9.82 -3.12
C GLY A 176 30.34 10.04 -4.31
N ASN A 177 30.89 10.07 -5.52
CA ASN A 177 30.12 10.34 -6.75
C ASN A 177 28.95 9.37 -7.00
N VAL A 178 29.00 8.16 -6.44
CA VAL A 178 27.98 7.11 -6.60
C VAL A 178 26.66 7.47 -5.92
N VAL A 179 26.70 7.89 -4.65
CA VAL A 179 25.51 8.33 -3.90
C VAL A 179 24.84 9.50 -4.61
N LYS A 180 25.64 10.54 -4.95
CA LYS A 180 25.13 11.73 -5.66
C LYS A 180 24.53 11.39 -7.03
N TYR A 181 25.10 10.40 -7.74
CA TYR A 181 24.53 9.92 -8.98
C TYR A 181 23.12 9.34 -8.77
N TYR A 182 22.94 8.43 -7.82
CA TYR A 182 21.63 7.82 -7.57
C TYR A 182 20.60 8.82 -7.03
N GLU A 183 20.99 9.73 -6.13
CA GLU A 183 20.10 10.82 -5.67
C GLU A 183 19.58 11.66 -6.84
N ASN A 184 20.45 12.01 -7.79
CA ASN A 184 20.05 12.75 -8.98
C ASN A 184 19.12 11.93 -9.89
N GLN A 185 19.37 10.62 -10.06
CA GLN A 185 18.49 9.76 -10.85
C GLN A 185 17.10 9.61 -10.21
N ILE A 186 17.04 9.41 -8.90
CA ILE A 186 15.79 9.33 -8.11
C ILE A 186 14.99 10.62 -8.29
N LYS A 187 15.62 11.78 -8.03
CA LYS A 187 14.97 13.08 -8.17
C LYS A 187 14.44 13.30 -9.59
N ARG A 188 15.26 13.00 -10.61
CA ARG A 188 14.86 13.13 -12.02
C ARG A 188 13.65 12.26 -12.35
N LEU A 189 13.63 11.01 -11.91
CA LEU A 189 12.51 10.10 -12.16
C LEU A 189 11.24 10.54 -11.42
N GLN A 190 11.36 10.95 -10.15
CA GLN A 190 10.22 11.46 -9.38
C GLN A 190 9.58 12.67 -10.07
N GLU A 191 10.40 13.64 -10.53
CA GLU A 191 9.87 14.78 -11.28
C GLU A 191 9.24 14.38 -12.62
N LYS A 192 9.84 13.43 -13.34
CA LYS A 192 9.28 12.92 -14.60
C LYS A 192 7.96 12.18 -14.40
N MET A 193 7.81 11.43 -13.30
CA MET A 193 6.59 10.68 -13.00
C MET A 193 5.42 11.60 -12.68
N LYS A 194 5.64 12.73 -11.99
CA LYS A 194 4.58 13.70 -11.63
C LYS A 194 3.82 14.28 -12.82
N THR A 195 4.48 14.39 -13.98
CA THR A 195 3.92 15.01 -15.19
C THR A 195 3.76 14.00 -16.33
N HIS A 196 3.90 12.71 -16.05
CA HIS A 196 3.79 11.68 -17.06
C HIS A 196 2.32 11.51 -17.48
N HIS A 197 2.07 11.42 -18.79
CA HIS A 197 0.71 11.30 -19.33
C HIS A 197 -0.07 10.09 -18.78
N GLU A 198 0.59 8.96 -18.51
CA GLU A 198 -0.04 7.76 -17.92
C GLU A 198 -0.35 7.89 -16.41
N ILE A 199 -0.01 9.00 -15.74
CA ILE A 199 -0.28 9.16 -14.30
C ILE A 199 -1.78 9.09 -13.98
N GLU A 200 -2.62 9.59 -14.88
CA GLU A 200 -4.08 9.53 -14.72
C GLU A 200 -4.60 8.08 -14.79
N TYR A 201 -3.98 7.23 -15.61
CA TYR A 201 -4.31 5.80 -15.69
C TYR A 201 -3.88 5.05 -14.43
N TYR A 202 -2.74 5.43 -13.85
CA TYR A 202 -2.33 4.93 -12.55
C TYR A 202 -3.33 5.33 -11.46
N HIS A 203 -3.69 6.62 -11.37
CA HIS A 203 -4.67 7.12 -10.40
C HIS A 203 -6.05 6.49 -10.54
N LEU A 204 -6.51 6.30 -11.78
CA LEU A 204 -7.73 5.57 -12.11
C LEU A 204 -7.74 4.16 -11.52
N SER A 205 -6.57 3.50 -11.49
CA SER A 205 -6.44 2.12 -10.99
C SER A 205 -6.33 1.99 -9.47
N SER A 206 -6.10 3.08 -8.73
CA SER A 206 -5.76 3.04 -7.30
C SER A 206 -6.78 2.30 -6.45
N SER A 207 -8.07 2.64 -6.57
CA SER A 207 -9.12 2.03 -5.74
C SER A 207 -9.34 0.55 -6.11
N TYR A 208 -9.18 0.19 -7.40
CA TYR A 208 -9.20 -1.21 -7.85
C TYR A 208 -8.01 -2.00 -7.29
N ASN A 209 -6.83 -1.38 -7.22
CA ASN A 209 -5.63 -1.99 -6.64
C ASN A 209 -5.83 -2.28 -5.14
N GLU A 210 -6.36 -1.33 -4.37
CA GLU A 210 -6.71 -1.52 -2.95
C GLU A 210 -7.75 -2.63 -2.75
N PHE A 211 -8.79 -2.63 -3.58
CA PHE A 211 -9.84 -3.65 -3.55
C PHE A 211 -9.28 -5.05 -3.81
N PHE A 212 -8.45 -5.19 -4.85
CA PHE A 212 -7.81 -6.46 -5.20
C PHE A 212 -6.87 -6.92 -4.08
N ALA A 213 -6.08 -6.02 -3.51
CA ALA A 213 -5.15 -6.35 -2.45
C ALA A 213 -5.85 -6.82 -1.16
N ASP A 214 -6.94 -6.15 -0.76
CA ASP A 214 -7.76 -6.60 0.37
C ASP A 214 -8.39 -7.97 0.10
N LEU A 215 -8.89 -8.21 -1.13
CA LEU A 215 -9.47 -9.50 -1.51
C LEU A 215 -8.45 -10.64 -1.37
N VAL A 216 -7.23 -10.46 -1.88
CA VAL A 216 -6.20 -11.51 -1.78
C VAL A 216 -5.89 -11.81 -0.31
N ALA A 217 -5.73 -10.78 0.53
CA ALA A 217 -5.51 -10.98 1.97
C ALA A 217 -6.64 -11.81 2.59
N VAL A 218 -7.90 -11.48 2.30
CA VAL A 218 -9.10 -12.20 2.77
C VAL A 218 -9.13 -13.65 2.30
N LEU A 219 -8.74 -13.93 1.04
CA LEU A 219 -8.72 -15.28 0.49
C LEU A 219 -7.61 -16.14 1.09
N VAL A 220 -6.43 -15.58 1.36
CA VAL A 220 -5.33 -16.35 1.97
C VAL A 220 -5.61 -16.70 3.42
N THR A 221 -6.20 -15.77 4.18
CA THR A 221 -6.53 -15.97 5.59
C THR A 221 -7.84 -16.70 5.84
N ASN A 222 -8.69 -16.85 4.81
CA ASN A 222 -10.07 -17.32 4.93
C ASN A 222 -10.92 -16.51 5.93
N ASN A 223 -10.71 -15.19 5.98
CA ASN A 223 -11.40 -14.32 6.92
C ASN A 223 -11.82 -13.00 6.26
N PRO A 224 -13.13 -12.73 6.09
CA PRO A 224 -13.65 -11.48 5.51
C PRO A 224 -13.20 -10.19 6.21
N ASN A 225 -12.82 -10.28 7.49
CA ASN A 225 -12.41 -9.17 8.34
C ASN A 225 -10.89 -9.06 8.51
N SER A 226 -10.09 -9.74 7.68
CA SER A 226 -8.63 -9.84 7.90
C SER A 226 -7.93 -8.49 8.02
N ILE A 227 -8.22 -7.57 7.11
CA ILE A 227 -7.60 -6.25 7.10
C ILE A 227 -8.15 -5.37 8.23
N PHE A 228 -9.45 -5.45 8.51
CA PHE A 228 -10.05 -4.79 9.66
C PHE A 228 -9.36 -5.23 10.97
N ASN A 229 -9.23 -6.53 11.18
CA ASN A 229 -8.60 -7.10 12.38
C ASN A 229 -7.12 -6.72 12.48
N ALA A 230 -6.41 -6.64 11.35
CA ALA A 230 -4.99 -6.27 11.33
C ALA A 230 -4.75 -4.79 11.70
N LEU A 231 -5.70 -3.91 11.37
CA LEU A 231 -5.58 -2.47 11.59
C LEU A 231 -6.30 -1.98 12.85
N TYR A 232 -7.13 -2.83 13.47
CA TYR A 232 -7.89 -2.46 14.67
C TYR A 232 -6.99 -2.27 15.89
N TYR A 233 -7.30 -1.24 16.69
CA TYR A 233 -6.74 -0.96 18.01
C TYR A 233 -7.75 -0.16 18.83
N ASP A 234 -7.80 -0.40 20.15
CA ASP A 234 -8.90 0.07 21.02
C ASP A 234 -9.07 1.60 21.08
N GLU A 235 -7.99 2.36 20.90
CA GLU A 235 -7.94 3.82 21.09
C GLU A 235 -7.95 4.59 19.77
N MET A 236 -8.54 3.97 18.74
CA MET A 236 -8.67 4.59 17.42
C MET A 236 -9.77 5.64 17.37
N SER A 237 -9.59 6.64 16.50
CA SER A 237 -10.64 7.62 16.26
C SER A 237 -11.83 6.97 15.55
N ASP A 238 -13.04 7.50 15.76
CA ASP A 238 -14.24 7.05 15.05
C ASP A 238 -14.03 7.07 13.53
N GLN A 239 -13.36 8.10 13.01
CA GLN A 239 -13.06 8.21 11.58
C GLN A 239 -12.15 7.08 11.11
N SER A 240 -11.08 6.77 11.86
CA SER A 240 -10.16 5.66 11.56
C SER A 240 -10.90 4.32 11.60
N TYR A 241 -11.72 4.10 12.63
CA TYR A 241 -12.56 2.91 12.77
C TYR A 241 -13.49 2.74 11.57
N GLN A 242 -14.23 3.80 11.20
CA GLN A 242 -15.12 3.74 10.04
C GLN A 242 -14.35 3.49 8.75
N MET A 243 -13.14 4.06 8.59
CA MET A 243 -12.32 3.80 7.41
C MET A 243 -11.95 2.31 7.33
N ILE A 244 -11.36 1.74 8.37
CA ILE A 244 -10.93 0.32 8.33
C ILE A 244 -12.12 -0.63 8.21
N LYS A 245 -13.29 -0.24 8.75
CA LYS A 245 -14.55 -0.97 8.60
C LYS A 245 -14.97 -1.08 7.13
N LEU A 246 -14.73 -0.06 6.30
CA LEU A 246 -15.01 -0.08 4.85
C LEU A 246 -14.13 -1.07 4.06
N ARG A 247 -13.05 -1.58 4.65
CA ARG A 247 -12.18 -2.59 4.05
C ARG A 247 -12.62 -4.02 4.36
N SER A 248 -13.64 -4.22 5.20
CA SER A 248 -14.24 -5.52 5.46
C SER A 248 -15.06 -6.01 4.27
N PHE A 249 -15.05 -7.34 4.07
CA PHE A 249 -15.93 -8.02 3.11
C PHE A 249 -17.26 -8.47 3.75
N GLU A 250 -17.44 -8.33 5.07
CA GLU A 250 -18.76 -8.55 5.70
C GLU A 250 -19.67 -7.35 5.47
N ASP A 251 -20.98 -7.57 5.51
CA ASP A 251 -21.97 -6.50 5.45
C ASP A 251 -21.84 -5.60 6.69
N GLN A 252 -21.45 -4.35 6.47
CA GLN A 252 -21.24 -3.35 7.52
C GLN A 252 -22.38 -2.33 7.62
N SER A 253 -23.49 -2.58 6.92
CA SER A 253 -24.61 -1.62 6.75
C SER A 253 -24.13 -0.27 6.23
N THR A 254 -23.16 -0.27 5.32
CA THR A 254 -22.55 0.94 4.78
C THR A 254 -23.53 1.69 3.87
N ASN A 255 -23.81 2.95 4.19
CA ASN A 255 -24.59 3.83 3.31
C ASN A 255 -23.66 4.58 2.32
N TYR A 256 -24.17 4.83 1.10
CA TYR A 256 -23.51 5.58 0.03
C TYR A 256 -23.19 7.04 0.40
N ASP A 257 -23.87 7.60 1.41
CA ASP A 257 -23.62 8.96 1.90
C ASP A 257 -22.37 9.05 2.81
N ASN A 258 -21.67 7.94 3.03
CA ASN A 258 -20.44 7.94 3.81
C ASN A 258 -19.33 8.67 3.05
N ARG A 259 -18.94 9.87 3.53
CA ARG A 259 -17.85 10.69 2.96
C ARG A 259 -16.55 9.92 2.78
N LEU A 260 -16.29 8.90 3.61
CA LEU A 260 -15.08 8.07 3.54
C LEU A 260 -15.04 7.17 2.30
N LEU A 261 -16.13 7.04 1.54
CA LEU A 261 -16.12 6.38 0.22
C LEU A 261 -15.34 7.20 -0.84
N ASN A 262 -14.98 8.46 -0.57
CA ASN A 262 -14.10 9.21 -1.47
C ASN A 262 -12.61 8.93 -1.21
N GLU A 263 -12.28 8.16 -0.17
CA GLU A 263 -10.91 7.72 0.09
C GLU A 263 -10.63 6.45 -0.72
N ILE A 264 -9.43 6.35 -1.31
CA ILE A 264 -9.02 5.25 -2.22
C ILE A 264 -9.28 3.87 -1.58
N HIS A 265 -8.94 3.71 -0.29
CA HIS A 265 -9.14 2.47 0.44
C HIS A 265 -10.63 2.12 0.66
N GLY A 266 -11.48 3.14 0.85
CA GLY A 266 -12.90 2.99 1.15
C GLY A 266 -13.80 2.97 -0.09
N GLU A 267 -13.32 3.44 -1.24
CA GLU A 267 -14.16 3.71 -2.41
C GLU A 267 -14.97 2.50 -2.85
N LEU A 268 -14.36 1.32 -2.93
CA LEU A 268 -15.01 0.09 -3.38
C LEU A 268 -15.59 -0.78 -2.26
N ALA A 269 -15.98 -0.18 -1.12
CA ALA A 269 -16.53 -0.91 0.03
C ALA A 269 -17.74 -1.80 -0.31
N LEU A 270 -18.61 -1.37 -1.21
CA LEU A 270 -19.82 -2.12 -1.56
C LEU A 270 -19.52 -3.28 -2.51
N ALA A 271 -18.54 -3.11 -3.39
CA ALA A 271 -18.00 -4.23 -4.17
C ALA A 271 -17.37 -5.30 -3.26
N ARG A 272 -16.69 -4.90 -2.17
CA ARG A 272 -16.18 -5.84 -1.14
C ARG A 272 -17.33 -6.62 -0.50
N GLN A 273 -18.34 -5.92 -0.01
CA GLN A 273 -19.53 -6.53 0.61
C GLN A 273 -20.28 -7.46 -0.35
N PHE A 274 -20.39 -7.07 -1.62
CA PHE A 274 -20.99 -7.91 -2.66
C PHE A 274 -20.24 -9.24 -2.82
N ILE A 275 -18.91 -9.20 -2.96
CA ILE A 275 -18.10 -10.43 -3.05
C ILE A 275 -18.22 -11.26 -1.78
N GLY A 276 -18.16 -10.64 -0.61
CA GLY A 276 -18.26 -11.33 0.67
C GLY A 276 -19.58 -12.08 0.84
N LYS A 277 -20.70 -11.41 0.55
CA LYS A 277 -22.04 -11.99 0.65
C LYS A 277 -22.29 -13.08 -0.40
N THR A 278 -21.79 -12.90 -1.61
CA THR A 278 -22.21 -13.71 -2.77
C THR A 278 -21.27 -14.87 -3.07
N VAL A 279 -19.97 -14.72 -2.78
CA VAL A 279 -18.94 -15.66 -3.24
C VAL A 279 -18.13 -16.26 -2.10
N LEU A 280 -17.69 -15.45 -1.13
CA LEU A 280 -16.72 -15.92 -0.13
C LEU A 280 -17.28 -17.05 0.76
N ASN A 281 -18.55 -16.99 1.14
CA ASN A 281 -19.18 -18.02 1.96
C ASN A 281 -19.13 -19.42 1.30
N GLU A 282 -19.35 -19.49 -0.01
CA GLU A 282 -19.23 -20.74 -0.77
C GLU A 282 -17.78 -21.24 -0.73
N ILE A 283 -16.83 -20.38 -1.10
CA ILE A 283 -15.40 -20.74 -1.15
C ILE A 283 -14.91 -21.22 0.22
N PHE A 284 -15.22 -20.50 1.31
CA PHE A 284 -14.74 -20.83 2.65
C PHE A 284 -15.39 -22.08 3.26
N SER A 285 -16.48 -22.56 2.67
CA SER A 285 -17.12 -23.83 3.08
C SER A 285 -16.45 -25.08 2.47
N ILE A 286 -15.61 -24.91 1.44
CA ILE A 286 -14.93 -26.01 0.75
C ILE A 286 -13.82 -26.57 1.64
N ARG A 287 -13.87 -27.89 1.89
CA ARG A 287 -12.86 -28.61 2.70
C ARG A 287 -11.67 -29.16 1.90
N ASP A 288 -11.88 -29.39 0.60
CA ASP A 288 -10.84 -29.88 -0.30
C ASP A 288 -9.87 -28.74 -0.64
N GLU A 289 -8.61 -28.89 -0.25
CA GLU A 289 -7.58 -27.83 -0.35
C GLU A 289 -7.27 -27.45 -1.81
N GLU A 290 -7.24 -28.44 -2.71
CA GLU A 290 -6.96 -28.19 -4.12
C GLU A 290 -8.14 -27.47 -4.78
N LEU A 291 -9.36 -27.95 -4.54
CA LEU A 291 -10.58 -27.32 -5.06
C LEU A 291 -10.77 -25.90 -4.53
N VAL A 292 -10.52 -25.65 -3.23
CA VAL A 292 -10.67 -24.29 -2.68
C VAL A 292 -9.64 -23.35 -3.30
N ASN A 293 -8.39 -23.79 -3.48
CA ASN A 293 -7.37 -22.97 -4.13
C ASN A 293 -7.71 -22.68 -5.60
N GLN A 294 -8.25 -23.67 -6.34
CA GLN A 294 -8.75 -23.46 -7.70
C GLN A 294 -9.90 -22.43 -7.75
N ARG A 295 -10.82 -22.46 -6.79
CA ARG A 295 -11.93 -21.50 -6.71
C ARG A 295 -11.45 -20.09 -6.34
N LYS A 296 -10.53 -19.96 -5.39
CA LYS A 296 -9.90 -18.68 -5.03
C LYS A 296 -9.20 -18.06 -6.24
N LYS A 297 -8.44 -18.87 -6.98
CA LYS A 297 -7.74 -18.47 -8.18
C LYS A 297 -8.68 -18.00 -9.29
N ALA A 298 -9.74 -18.75 -9.56
CA ALA A 298 -10.77 -18.36 -10.52
C ALA A 298 -11.45 -17.03 -10.11
N LEU A 299 -11.70 -16.79 -8.82
CA LEU A 299 -12.24 -15.53 -8.35
C LEU A 299 -11.28 -14.36 -8.60
N LEU A 300 -9.99 -14.51 -8.29
CA LEU A 300 -8.98 -13.48 -8.55
C LEU A 300 -8.86 -13.16 -10.05
N ASP A 301 -8.83 -14.18 -10.90
CA ASP A 301 -8.80 -14.01 -12.37
C ASP A 301 -10.05 -13.26 -12.87
N ASN A 302 -11.24 -13.60 -12.37
CA ASN A 302 -12.49 -12.93 -12.71
C ASN A 302 -12.52 -11.46 -12.23
N VAL A 303 -12.03 -11.19 -11.02
CA VAL A 303 -11.95 -9.82 -10.49
C VAL A 303 -10.99 -8.97 -11.31
N LEU A 304 -9.81 -9.49 -11.67
CA LEU A 304 -8.88 -8.79 -12.55
C LEU A 304 -9.50 -8.52 -13.92
N LYS A 305 -10.27 -9.48 -14.47
CA LYS A 305 -11.00 -9.29 -15.73
C LYS A 305 -12.08 -8.20 -15.63
N ALA A 306 -12.85 -8.16 -14.55
CA ALA A 306 -13.85 -7.11 -14.33
C ALA A 306 -13.20 -5.72 -14.22
N ILE A 307 -12.08 -5.63 -13.49
CA ILE A 307 -11.28 -4.40 -13.38
C ILE A 307 -10.72 -4.00 -14.75
N ASP A 308 -10.21 -4.95 -15.52
CA ASP A 308 -9.69 -4.73 -16.87
C ASP A 308 -10.74 -4.14 -17.82
N ASN A 309 -11.96 -4.70 -17.80
CA ASN A 309 -13.10 -4.17 -18.57
C ASN A 309 -13.43 -2.73 -18.17
N GLN A 310 -13.52 -2.46 -16.86
CA GLN A 310 -13.81 -1.12 -16.34
C GLN A 310 -12.73 -0.12 -16.73
N MET A 311 -11.46 -0.47 -16.52
CA MET A 311 -10.31 0.35 -16.91
C MET A 311 -10.35 0.68 -18.40
N THR A 312 -10.55 -0.32 -19.26
CA THR A 312 -10.63 -0.15 -20.72
C THR A 312 -11.74 0.82 -21.10
N LYS A 313 -12.97 0.55 -20.63
CA LYS A 313 -14.14 1.39 -20.91
C LYS A 313 -13.93 2.84 -20.45
N ARG A 314 -13.39 3.03 -19.24
CA ARG A 314 -13.19 4.37 -18.66
C ARG A 314 -12.10 5.14 -19.39
N ILE A 315 -11.01 4.49 -19.81
CA ILE A 315 -9.96 5.13 -20.61
C ILE A 315 -10.49 5.53 -21.99
N GLU A 316 -11.23 4.66 -22.68
CA GLU A 316 -11.82 4.95 -23.99
C GLU A 316 -12.79 6.15 -23.95
N LEU A 317 -13.52 6.30 -22.85
CA LEU A 317 -14.46 7.40 -22.62
C LEU A 317 -13.82 8.64 -22.00
N ASN A 318 -12.53 8.60 -21.63
CA ASN A 318 -11.86 9.61 -20.80
C ASN A 318 -12.61 9.91 -19.47
N ASP A 319 -13.25 8.89 -18.88
CA ASP A 319 -14.04 8.98 -17.63
C ASP A 319 -13.17 8.68 -16.39
N PHE A 320 -12.22 9.58 -16.10
CA PHE A 320 -11.30 9.44 -14.97
C PHE A 320 -11.91 9.81 -13.61
N GLY A 321 -12.96 10.64 -13.61
CA GLY A 321 -13.63 11.13 -12.39
C GLY A 321 -15.04 10.58 -12.24
N ILE A 322 -15.17 9.48 -11.48
CA ILE A 322 -16.44 8.82 -11.19
C ILE A 322 -16.82 8.99 -9.72
N SER A 323 -18.12 9.05 -9.42
CA SER A 323 -18.56 9.01 -8.02
C SER A 323 -18.37 7.60 -7.44
N PRO A 324 -18.06 7.45 -6.14
CA PRO A 324 -17.90 6.14 -5.51
C PRO A 324 -19.12 5.24 -5.72
N LYS A 325 -20.32 5.82 -5.69
CA LYS A 325 -21.57 5.10 -5.99
C LYS A 325 -21.53 4.45 -7.38
N LYS A 326 -21.30 5.24 -8.42
CA LYS A 326 -21.30 4.75 -9.80
C LYS A 326 -20.16 3.73 -10.01
N ASN A 327 -18.99 3.94 -9.39
CA ASN A 327 -17.87 3.00 -9.51
C ASN A 327 -18.20 1.62 -8.90
N ASN A 328 -18.83 1.57 -7.71
CA ASN A 328 -19.28 0.31 -7.13
C ASN A 328 -20.35 -0.35 -8.00
N GLU A 329 -21.36 0.41 -8.45
CA GLU A 329 -22.45 -0.13 -9.28
C GLU A 329 -21.92 -0.74 -10.59
N GLU A 330 -21.01 -0.03 -11.28
CA GLU A 330 -20.41 -0.51 -12.52
C GLU A 330 -19.50 -1.73 -12.30
N LEU A 331 -18.65 -1.72 -11.26
CA LEU A 331 -17.80 -2.87 -10.94
C LEU A 331 -18.62 -4.09 -10.54
N ILE A 332 -19.66 -3.93 -9.70
CA ILE A 332 -20.55 -5.02 -9.30
C ILE A 332 -21.27 -5.60 -10.53
N LYS A 333 -21.70 -4.76 -11.46
CA LYS A 333 -22.31 -5.21 -12.71
C LYS A 333 -21.36 -6.11 -13.51
N GLU A 334 -20.12 -5.67 -13.73
CA GLU A 334 -19.11 -6.49 -14.41
C GLU A 334 -18.82 -7.79 -13.65
N LEU A 335 -18.72 -7.73 -12.32
CA LEU A 335 -18.52 -8.90 -11.48
C LEU A 335 -19.64 -9.93 -11.64
N LYS A 336 -20.91 -9.49 -11.68
CA LYS A 336 -22.04 -10.39 -11.95
C LYS A 336 -21.91 -11.08 -13.31
N GLU A 337 -21.52 -10.33 -14.34
CA GLU A 337 -21.35 -10.86 -15.70
C GLU A 337 -20.21 -11.90 -15.77
N VAL A 338 -19.02 -11.59 -15.23
CA VAL A 338 -17.87 -12.51 -15.30
C VAL A 338 -18.02 -13.73 -14.37
N LEU A 339 -18.72 -13.57 -13.24
CA LEU A 339 -19.03 -14.66 -12.31
C LEU A 339 -20.26 -15.48 -12.72
N LYS A 340 -21.00 -15.05 -13.77
CA LYS A 340 -22.24 -15.67 -14.24
C LYS A 340 -23.33 -15.73 -13.15
N LEU A 341 -23.45 -14.64 -12.40
CA LEU A 341 -24.50 -14.45 -11.40
C LEU A 341 -25.71 -13.79 -12.06
N GLU A 342 -26.92 -14.06 -11.56
CA GLU A 342 -28.14 -13.42 -12.07
C GLU A 342 -28.02 -11.88 -11.96
N VAL A 343 -28.34 -11.19 -13.06
CA VAL A 343 -28.19 -9.73 -13.22
C VAL A 343 -29.24 -8.98 -12.43
#